data_AF-A0A8E4FXE1-F1
#
_entry.id   AF-A0A8E4FXE1-F1
#
_cell.length_a   1.000
_cell.length_b   1.000
_cell.length_c   1.000
_cell.angle_alpha   90.00
_cell.angle_beta   90.00
_cell.angle_gamma   90.00
#
_symmetry.space_group_name_H-M   'P 1'
#
loop_
_entity.id
_entity.type
_entity.pdbx_description
1 polymer ?
#
loop_
_entity_poly.entity_id
_entity_poly.type
_entity_poly.pdbx_seq_one_letter_code
_entity_poly.pdbx_strand_id
1 'polypeptide(L)'
;HLAGLLGLGSLSWAGHQIHVSLPINQLLDAGVDPKEIPLPHEFILNRDLLNQLYPNFAKGLIPFFILDWSEYSEILTFRGGLNPITGGLWLTDTAHHHLAIAVLFIIAGHMYRTNWGIGHSLKDILEAHKGPFTGEGHKGLYEILTTSWHAQLAINLALLGSLTIIVAHHMYSMPPYPYLAIDYGTQLSLFTHHLWIGGFIIVGAAAHAAIFLVRDYDSTTSYNSLLDRVLRHRDAIISHLNWICIFLGFHSFGLYIHNDTMSALGRPQDMFSDTAIQLQPIFAQWIQNTHVTAPNLTAPAATASTSLTWGGGDLVTVGTKVALLPIRLGTADFLVHHIHAFTIHVTVLILLKGVLFARSSRLIPDKANLGFRFPCDGPGRGGTCQVSAWDHVFLGLFWMYNSISVVIFHFSWKMQSDVWGTINDQGVVTHITGGNFAQSSVTINGWLRDFLWAQASQVIQSYGSALSAYGLLFLGAHFVWAFSLMFLFSGRGYWQELIESIVWAHNKLKVAPAIQPRALS
;
A
#
# COMPACT_ATOMS: atom_id res chain seq x y z
N HIS A 1 -0.59 22.76 -9.20
CA HIS A 1 -0.39 21.30 -9.15
C HIS A 1 -1.45 20.53 -9.92
N LEU A 2 -2.75 20.73 -9.67
CA LEU A 2 -3.82 20.01 -10.39
C LEU A 2 -3.73 20.19 -11.92
N ALA A 3 -4.03 21.37 -12.47
CA ALA A 3 -4.02 21.56 -13.93
C ALA A 3 -2.62 21.43 -14.56
N GLY A 4 -1.61 22.07 -13.97
CA GLY A 4 -0.25 22.06 -14.52
C GLY A 4 0.44 20.70 -14.40
N LEU A 5 0.81 20.30 -13.18
CA LEU A 5 1.64 19.10 -12.97
C LEU A 5 0.89 17.80 -13.32
N LEU A 6 -0.33 17.61 -12.79
CA LEU A 6 -1.11 16.39 -13.04
C LEU A 6 -1.79 16.42 -14.40
N GLY A 7 -2.47 17.53 -14.73
CA GLY A 7 -3.23 17.70 -15.97
C GLY A 7 -2.33 17.69 -17.21
N LEU A 8 -1.39 18.63 -17.33
CA LEU A 8 -0.47 18.69 -18.50
C LEU A 8 0.51 17.52 -18.51
N GLY A 9 0.92 17.00 -17.34
CA GLY A 9 1.72 15.78 -17.26
C GLY A 9 0.98 14.58 -17.89
N SER A 10 -0.27 14.35 -17.50
CA SER A 10 -1.09 13.27 -18.06
C SER A 10 -1.40 13.49 -19.54
N LEU A 11 -1.64 14.74 -19.96
CA LEU A 11 -1.88 15.08 -21.37
C LEU A 11 -0.65 14.79 -22.23
N SER A 12 0.53 15.19 -21.76
CA SER A 12 1.79 14.97 -22.45
C SER A 12 2.12 13.48 -22.53
N TRP A 13 1.84 12.73 -21.46
CA TRP A 13 2.00 11.28 -21.45
C TRP A 13 1.03 10.58 -22.41
N ALA A 14 -0.25 11.00 -22.46
CA ALA A 14 -1.20 10.51 -23.45
C ALA A 14 -0.70 10.78 -24.89
N GLY A 15 -0.19 11.98 -25.17
CA GLY A 15 0.41 12.31 -26.47
C GLY A 15 1.61 11.42 -26.81
N HIS A 16 2.50 11.17 -25.84
CA HIS A 16 3.59 10.21 -26.01
C HIS A 16 3.09 8.79 -26.28
N GLN A 17 2.09 8.33 -25.53
CA GLN A 17 1.52 7.01 -25.71
C GLN A 17 0.92 6.86 -27.11
N ILE A 18 0.11 7.82 -27.55
CA ILE A 18 -0.58 7.79 -28.84
C ILE A 18 0.41 7.80 -30.02
N HIS A 19 1.42 8.69 -29.98
CA HIS A 19 2.28 8.94 -31.14
C HIS A 19 3.58 8.14 -31.16
N VAL A 20 3.97 7.50 -30.05
CA VAL A 20 5.22 6.73 -29.94
C VAL A 20 4.97 5.33 -29.42
N SER A 21 4.35 5.19 -28.24
CA SER A 21 4.21 3.90 -27.59
C SER A 21 3.29 2.94 -28.36
N LEU A 22 2.12 3.42 -28.78
CA LEU A 22 1.11 2.60 -29.47
C LEU A 22 1.62 2.01 -30.80
N PRO A 23 2.17 2.79 -31.75
CA PRO A 23 2.66 2.25 -33.01
C PRO A 23 3.75 1.19 -32.82
N ILE A 24 4.70 1.46 -31.93
CA ILE A 24 5.83 0.57 -31.67
C ILE A 24 5.36 -0.73 -31.02
N ASN A 25 4.50 -0.65 -30.00
CA ASN A 25 4.00 -1.85 -29.33
C ASN A 25 3.10 -2.67 -30.23
N GLN A 26 2.33 -2.06 -31.13
CA GLN A 26 1.54 -2.82 -32.10
C GLN A 26 2.43 -3.64 -33.05
N LEU A 27 3.57 -3.09 -33.48
CA LEU A 27 4.53 -3.83 -34.31
C LEU A 27 5.29 -4.91 -33.51
N LEU A 28 5.67 -4.62 -32.26
CA LEU A 28 6.28 -5.61 -31.37
C LEU A 28 5.34 -6.78 -31.10
N ASP A 29 4.07 -6.49 -30.79
CA ASP A 29 3.03 -7.50 -30.55
C ASP A 29 2.72 -8.31 -31.82
N ALA A 30 2.95 -7.73 -33.01
CA ALA A 30 2.86 -8.42 -34.30
C ALA A 30 4.12 -9.25 -34.66
N GLY A 31 5.14 -9.25 -33.80
CA GLY A 31 6.36 -10.04 -33.98
C GLY A 31 7.42 -9.40 -34.89
N VAL A 32 7.33 -8.09 -35.14
CA VAL A 32 8.34 -7.35 -35.91
C VAL A 32 9.61 -7.21 -35.07
N ASP A 33 10.77 -7.55 -35.65
CA ASP A 33 12.05 -7.40 -34.98
C ASP A 33 12.30 -5.92 -34.62
N PRO A 34 12.76 -5.60 -33.40
CA PRO A 34 13.00 -4.22 -32.98
C PRO A 34 13.92 -3.41 -33.90
N LYS A 35 14.79 -4.06 -34.69
CA LYS A 35 15.68 -3.39 -35.65
C LYS A 35 14.97 -2.95 -36.93
N GLU A 36 13.85 -3.59 -37.25
CA GLU A 36 13.03 -3.31 -38.43
C GLU A 36 11.90 -2.31 -38.12
N ILE A 37 11.65 -2.03 -36.83
CA ILE A 37 10.66 -1.04 -36.42
C ILE A 37 11.19 0.38 -36.72
N PRO A 38 10.43 1.21 -37.46
CA PRO A 38 10.79 2.61 -37.66
C PRO A 38 11.08 3.33 -36.35
N LEU A 39 12.07 4.23 -36.35
CA LEU A 39 12.38 4.98 -35.14
C LEU A 39 11.21 5.88 -34.73
N PRO A 40 11.01 6.18 -33.43
CA PRO A 40 9.87 6.98 -32.96
C PRO A 40 9.60 8.28 -33.72
N HIS A 41 10.66 8.98 -34.13
CA HIS A 41 10.53 10.24 -34.86
C HIS A 41 10.01 10.06 -36.29
N GLU A 42 10.18 8.88 -36.90
CA GLU A 42 9.68 8.57 -38.23
C GLU A 42 8.15 8.49 -38.25
N PHE A 43 7.53 7.94 -37.20
CA PHE A 43 6.06 7.94 -37.04
C PHE A 43 5.47 9.35 -36.90
N ILE A 44 6.26 10.32 -36.42
CA ILE A 44 5.83 11.71 -36.29
C ILE A 44 5.97 12.45 -37.64
N LEU A 45 7.09 12.24 -38.33
CA LEU A 45 7.42 12.95 -39.56
C LEU A 45 6.69 12.37 -40.78
N ASN A 46 6.48 11.05 -40.81
CA ASN A 46 5.82 10.35 -41.90
C ASN A 46 4.45 9.84 -41.46
N ARG A 47 3.42 10.61 -41.80
CA ARG A 47 2.03 10.28 -41.49
C ARG A 47 1.54 8.99 -42.13
N ASP A 48 2.15 8.55 -43.24
CA ASP A 48 1.75 7.33 -43.92
C ASP A 48 2.03 6.09 -43.06
N LEU A 49 3.08 6.11 -42.22
CA LEU A 49 3.37 5.01 -41.29
C LEU A 49 2.26 4.86 -40.23
N LEU A 50 1.76 5.97 -39.69
CA LEU A 50 0.64 5.94 -38.74
C LEU A 50 -0.67 5.55 -39.42
N ASN A 51 -0.94 6.05 -40.63
CA ASN A 51 -2.16 5.73 -41.38
C ASN A 51 -2.25 4.24 -41.74
N GLN A 52 -1.11 3.56 -41.92
CA GLN A 52 -1.07 2.11 -42.16
C GLN A 52 -1.50 1.29 -40.93
N LEU A 53 -1.17 1.77 -39.72
CA LEU A 53 -1.52 1.10 -38.47
C LEU A 53 -2.93 1.49 -37.98
N TYR A 54 -3.30 2.76 -38.17
CA TYR A 54 -4.55 3.37 -37.72
C TYR A 54 -5.17 4.21 -38.86
N PRO A 55 -6.00 3.61 -39.73
CA PRO A 55 -6.56 4.28 -40.91
C PRO A 55 -7.25 5.62 -40.62
N ASN A 56 -7.89 5.75 -39.45
CA ASN A 56 -8.58 6.99 -39.08
C ASN A 56 -7.63 8.18 -38.81
N PHE A 57 -6.33 7.96 -38.67
CA PHE A 57 -5.35 9.06 -38.63
C PHE A 57 -5.35 9.90 -39.92
N ALA A 58 -5.84 9.37 -41.06
CA ALA A 58 -5.96 10.12 -42.31
C ALA A 58 -6.94 11.31 -42.20
N LYS A 59 -7.92 11.25 -41.29
CA LYS A 59 -8.88 12.34 -41.01
C LYS A 59 -8.27 13.52 -40.25
N GLY A 60 -7.11 13.31 -39.61
CA GLY A 60 -6.36 14.36 -38.92
C GLY A 60 -7.07 14.87 -37.66
N LEU A 61 -6.91 16.16 -37.36
CA LEU A 61 -7.47 16.78 -36.15
C LEU A 61 -8.89 17.35 -36.34
N ILE A 62 -9.46 17.27 -37.54
CA ILE A 62 -10.79 17.80 -37.81
C ILE A 62 -11.84 17.18 -36.86
N PRO A 63 -11.91 15.83 -36.69
CA PRO A 63 -12.90 15.22 -35.80
C PRO A 63 -12.80 15.71 -34.35
N PHE A 64 -11.59 16.01 -33.86
CA PHE A 64 -11.39 16.56 -32.51
C PHE A 64 -12.07 17.93 -32.33
N PHE A 65 -11.86 18.87 -33.27
CA PHE A 65 -12.39 20.23 -33.15
C PHE A 65 -13.89 20.36 -33.41
N ILE A 66 -14.48 19.41 -34.14
CA ILE A 66 -15.93 19.35 -34.39
C ILE A 66 -16.68 18.42 -33.41
N LEU A 67 -15.96 17.84 -32.45
CA LEU A 67 -16.50 16.92 -31.42
C LEU A 67 -17.05 15.59 -31.97
N ASP A 68 -16.55 15.13 -33.12
CA ASP A 68 -16.85 13.79 -33.67
C ASP A 68 -15.80 12.77 -33.20
N TRP A 69 -15.82 12.47 -31.90
CA TRP A 69 -14.74 11.71 -31.26
C TRP A 69 -14.79 10.20 -31.50
N SER A 70 -15.88 9.67 -32.04
CA SER A 70 -16.00 8.24 -32.41
C SER A 70 -14.93 7.79 -33.42
N GLU A 71 -14.41 8.74 -34.20
CA GLU A 71 -13.36 8.50 -35.19
C GLU A 71 -12.03 8.04 -34.58
N TYR A 72 -11.79 8.30 -33.29
CA TYR A 72 -10.55 7.91 -32.60
C TYR A 72 -10.62 6.56 -31.88
N SER A 73 -11.70 5.78 -32.08
CA SER A 73 -11.96 4.51 -31.38
C SER A 73 -10.90 3.42 -31.60
N GLU A 74 -10.07 3.52 -32.64
CA GLU A 74 -8.96 2.58 -32.90
C GLU A 74 -7.78 2.78 -31.93
N ILE A 75 -7.52 4.02 -31.51
CA ILE A 75 -6.38 4.40 -30.64
C ILE A 75 -6.78 4.73 -29.21
N LEU A 76 -8.02 5.17 -29.00
CA LEU A 76 -8.61 5.49 -27.71
C LEU A 76 -9.73 4.49 -27.43
N THR A 77 -9.34 3.29 -26.99
CA THR A 77 -10.28 2.19 -26.76
C THR A 77 -10.85 2.21 -25.34
N PHE A 78 -11.82 1.34 -25.10
CA PHE A 78 -12.35 1.04 -23.76
C PHE A 78 -12.60 -0.47 -23.64
N ARG A 79 -11.60 -1.27 -23.98
CA ARG A 79 -11.71 -2.74 -24.03
C ARG A 79 -11.88 -3.30 -22.61
N GLY A 80 -11.02 -2.88 -21.69
CA GLY A 80 -10.91 -3.49 -20.38
C GLY A 80 -10.20 -4.85 -20.44
N GLY A 81 -9.72 -5.32 -19.28
CA GLY A 81 -8.96 -6.56 -19.18
C GLY A 81 -7.52 -6.45 -19.68
N LEU A 82 -6.97 -7.57 -20.16
CA LEU A 82 -5.57 -7.70 -20.55
C LEU A 82 -5.43 -8.02 -22.04
N ASN A 83 -4.35 -7.54 -22.65
CA ASN A 83 -3.89 -7.94 -23.97
C ASN A 83 -3.40 -9.40 -23.91
N PRO A 84 -4.02 -10.35 -24.65
CA PRO A 84 -3.64 -11.76 -24.61
C PRO A 84 -2.22 -12.06 -25.07
N ILE A 85 -1.62 -11.18 -25.88
CA ILE A 85 -0.25 -11.36 -26.41
C ILE A 85 0.78 -11.08 -25.31
N THR A 86 0.55 -10.04 -24.52
CA THR A 86 1.54 -9.53 -23.58
C THR A 86 1.19 -9.83 -22.12
N GLY A 87 -0.07 -10.12 -21.81
CA GLY A 87 -0.58 -10.26 -20.44
C GLY A 87 -0.61 -8.94 -19.66
N GLY A 88 -0.38 -7.79 -20.31
CA GLY A 88 -0.51 -6.46 -19.73
C GLY A 88 -1.84 -5.77 -20.10
N LEU A 89 -2.12 -4.61 -19.53
CA LEU A 89 -3.25 -3.76 -19.94
C LEU A 89 -3.13 -3.35 -21.42
N TRP A 90 -4.27 -3.14 -22.06
CA TRP A 90 -4.31 -2.55 -23.40
C TRP A 90 -3.74 -1.13 -23.37
N LEU A 91 -2.64 -0.89 -24.10
CA LEU A 91 -2.02 0.43 -24.12
C LEU A 91 -2.95 1.52 -24.68
N THR A 92 -3.84 1.15 -25.60
CA THR A 92 -4.88 2.04 -26.14
C THR A 92 -5.88 2.49 -25.06
N ASP A 93 -6.21 1.60 -24.11
CA ASP A 93 -7.03 1.95 -22.94
C ASP A 93 -6.24 2.85 -21.98
N THR A 94 -4.92 2.61 -21.80
CA THR A 94 -4.09 3.49 -20.94
C THR A 94 -3.95 4.90 -21.51
N ALA A 95 -3.83 5.04 -22.84
CA ALA A 95 -3.81 6.33 -23.51
C ALA A 95 -5.12 7.09 -23.32
N HIS A 96 -6.26 6.39 -23.48
CA HIS A 96 -7.58 6.96 -23.20
C HIS A 96 -7.75 7.33 -21.72
N HIS A 97 -7.29 6.49 -20.80
CA HIS A 97 -7.25 6.80 -19.37
C HIS A 97 -6.48 8.09 -19.10
N HIS A 98 -5.24 8.23 -19.60
CA HIS A 98 -4.42 9.41 -19.39
C HIS A 98 -5.02 10.68 -20.01
N LEU A 99 -5.68 10.58 -21.16
CA LEU A 99 -6.41 11.69 -21.76
C LEU A 99 -7.59 12.13 -20.87
N ALA A 100 -8.38 11.18 -20.36
CA ALA A 100 -9.49 11.49 -19.45
C ALA A 100 -9.00 12.11 -18.13
N ILE A 101 -7.92 11.58 -17.55
CA ILE A 101 -7.26 12.11 -16.35
C ILE A 101 -6.74 13.52 -16.59
N ALA A 102 -6.18 13.79 -17.77
CA ALA A 102 -5.71 15.13 -18.13
C ALA A 102 -6.85 16.14 -18.13
N VAL A 103 -7.96 15.83 -18.81
CA VAL A 103 -9.15 16.69 -18.85
C VAL A 103 -9.69 16.93 -17.43
N LEU A 104 -9.83 15.87 -16.63
CA LEU A 104 -10.30 15.96 -15.25
C LEU A 104 -9.44 16.91 -14.42
N PHE A 105 -8.11 16.75 -14.43
CA PHE A 105 -7.22 17.57 -13.60
C PHE A 105 -7.04 19.00 -14.13
N ILE A 106 -7.11 19.21 -15.44
CA ILE A 106 -7.13 20.55 -16.02
C ILE A 106 -8.38 21.28 -15.54
N ILE A 107 -9.57 20.68 -15.66
CA ILE A 107 -10.82 21.28 -15.18
C ILE A 107 -10.78 21.52 -13.66
N ALA A 108 -10.36 20.51 -12.88
CA ALA A 108 -10.27 20.62 -11.42
C ALA A 108 -9.32 21.74 -10.96
N GLY A 109 -8.25 22.01 -11.71
CA GLY A 109 -7.32 23.09 -11.40
C GLY A 109 -7.89 24.51 -11.54
N HIS A 110 -9.07 24.67 -12.15
CA HIS A 110 -9.75 25.96 -12.30
C HIS A 110 -10.83 26.21 -11.24
N MET A 111 -10.97 25.33 -10.23
CA MET A 111 -11.96 25.49 -9.16
C MET A 111 -11.66 26.67 -8.22
N TYR A 112 -10.38 26.97 -7.99
CA TYR A 112 -9.97 27.89 -6.93
C TYR A 112 -9.81 29.33 -7.42
N ARG A 113 -10.30 30.28 -6.62
CA ARG A 113 -10.24 31.71 -6.92
C ARG A 113 -8.80 32.20 -6.92
N THR A 114 -8.46 32.97 -7.95
CA THR A 114 -7.16 33.62 -8.10
C THR A 114 -7.36 35.13 -8.36
N ASN A 115 -6.43 35.79 -9.06
CA ASN A 115 -6.43 37.24 -9.26
C ASN A 115 -7.61 37.77 -10.09
N TRP A 116 -8.32 36.90 -10.81
CA TRP A 116 -9.41 37.29 -11.71
C TRP A 116 -10.82 37.16 -11.10
N GLY A 117 -10.92 36.99 -9.77
CA GLY A 117 -12.20 37.04 -9.03
C GLY A 117 -13.14 35.84 -9.21
N ILE A 118 -12.95 35.00 -10.24
CA ILE A 118 -13.74 33.79 -10.51
C ILE A 118 -13.16 32.59 -9.75
N GLY A 119 -14.02 31.75 -9.16
CA GLY A 119 -13.67 30.53 -8.43
C GLY A 119 -13.95 30.62 -6.93
N HIS A 120 -13.51 29.60 -6.18
CA HIS A 120 -13.74 29.46 -4.73
C HIS A 120 -12.51 29.76 -3.88
N SER A 121 -12.71 30.41 -2.73
CA SER A 121 -11.71 30.52 -1.66
C SER A 121 -11.75 29.26 -0.79
N LEU A 122 -10.60 28.64 -0.54
CA LEU A 122 -10.51 27.45 0.33
C LEU A 122 -11.01 27.74 1.74
N LYS A 123 -10.70 28.92 2.27
CA LYS A 123 -11.15 29.35 3.60
C LYS A 123 -12.67 29.43 3.66
N ASP A 124 -13.29 30.07 2.67
CA ASP A 124 -14.75 30.24 2.61
C ASP A 124 -15.46 28.89 2.49
N ILE A 125 -14.91 27.97 1.67
CA ILE A 125 -15.42 26.60 1.58
C ILE A 125 -15.38 25.94 2.96
N LEU A 126 -14.23 25.95 3.64
CA LEU A 126 -14.07 25.29 4.93
C LEU A 126 -15.04 25.86 5.97
N GLU A 127 -15.10 27.17 6.12
CA GLU A 127 -15.95 27.85 7.12
C GLU A 127 -17.45 27.69 6.84
N ALA A 128 -17.84 27.51 5.57
CA ALA A 128 -19.23 27.21 5.21
C ALA A 128 -19.67 25.80 5.68
N HIS A 129 -18.74 24.86 5.83
CA HIS A 129 -19.05 23.48 6.23
C HIS A 129 -19.03 23.32 7.76
N LYS A 130 -20.18 23.58 8.37
CA LYS A 130 -20.45 23.38 9.80
C LYS A 130 -21.82 22.74 10.00
N GLY A 131 -21.96 21.96 11.05
CA GLY A 131 -23.20 21.22 11.34
C GLY A 131 -23.53 21.21 12.84
N PRO A 132 -24.73 20.75 13.20
CA PRO A 132 -25.22 20.83 14.59
C PRO A 132 -24.35 20.03 15.59
N PHE A 133 -23.67 18.98 15.14
CA PHE A 133 -22.83 18.13 15.99
C PHE A 133 -21.36 18.58 16.07
N THR A 134 -20.91 19.38 15.10
CA THR A 134 -19.49 19.66 14.84
C THR A 134 -19.03 21.05 15.30
N GLY A 135 -19.91 21.81 15.96
CA GLY A 135 -19.57 23.13 16.51
C GLY A 135 -19.19 24.11 15.41
N GLU A 136 -17.99 24.70 15.50
CA GLU A 136 -17.46 25.64 14.51
C GLU A 136 -16.95 24.95 13.22
N GLY A 137 -17.13 23.63 13.10
CA GLY A 137 -16.78 22.88 11.88
C GLY A 137 -15.29 22.97 11.56
N HIS A 138 -14.98 23.32 10.31
CA HIS A 138 -13.60 23.36 9.78
C HIS A 138 -12.86 24.68 10.04
N LYS A 139 -13.41 25.58 10.85
CA LYS A 139 -12.76 26.84 11.21
C LYS A 139 -11.36 26.60 11.82
N GLY A 140 -10.38 27.39 11.39
CA GLY A 140 -8.99 27.28 11.82
C GLY A 140 -8.14 26.30 10.99
N LEU A 141 -8.75 25.40 10.19
CA LEU A 141 -7.97 24.45 9.38
C LEU A 141 -7.18 25.14 8.26
N TYR A 142 -7.72 26.20 7.65
CA TYR A 142 -7.01 26.96 6.63
C TYR A 142 -5.74 27.60 7.22
N GLU A 143 -5.83 28.20 8.40
CA GLU A 143 -4.71 28.81 9.12
C GLU A 143 -3.68 27.75 9.53
N ILE A 144 -4.11 26.60 10.04
CA ILE A 144 -3.21 25.48 10.39
C ILE A 144 -2.41 25.02 9.17
N LEU A 145 -3.08 24.80 8.04
CA LEU A 145 -2.46 24.26 6.83
C LEU A 145 -1.61 25.27 6.05
N THR A 146 -1.75 26.56 6.35
CA THR A 146 -0.93 27.62 5.74
C THR A 146 0.24 28.06 6.62
N THR A 147 0.19 27.78 7.93
CA THR A 147 1.25 28.14 8.88
C THR A 147 2.13 26.97 9.31
N SER A 148 1.58 25.76 9.45
CA SER A 148 2.34 24.58 9.88
C SER A 148 2.73 23.68 8.71
N TRP A 149 4.04 23.56 8.48
CA TRP A 149 4.61 22.56 7.57
C TRP A 149 4.40 21.13 8.06
N HIS A 150 4.38 20.90 9.38
CA HIS A 150 4.15 19.57 9.95
C HIS A 150 2.71 19.10 9.74
N ALA A 151 1.72 20.00 9.80
CA ALA A 151 0.34 19.67 9.48
C ALA A 151 0.18 19.27 8.00
N GLN A 152 0.78 20.04 7.09
CA GLN A 152 0.79 19.70 5.66
C GLN A 152 1.50 18.38 5.38
N LEU A 153 2.70 18.19 5.94
CA LEU A 153 3.48 16.97 5.75
C LEU A 153 2.74 15.74 6.30
N ALA A 154 2.07 15.85 7.44
CA ALA A 154 1.27 14.76 7.99
C ALA A 154 0.16 14.30 7.03
N ILE A 155 -0.61 15.24 6.46
CA ILE A 155 -1.67 14.91 5.50
C ILE A 155 -1.10 14.34 4.21
N ASN A 156 -0.04 14.95 3.67
CA ASN A 156 0.59 14.51 2.43
C ASN A 156 1.16 13.11 2.56
N LEU A 157 1.83 12.78 3.67
CA LEU A 157 2.30 11.44 3.95
C LEU A 157 1.13 10.46 4.12
N ALA A 158 0.07 10.81 4.85
CA ALA A 158 -1.08 9.91 5.02
C ALA A 158 -1.68 9.52 3.66
N LEU A 159 -1.91 10.50 2.78
CA LEU A 159 -2.47 10.27 1.45
C LEU A 159 -1.49 9.53 0.52
N LEU A 160 -0.21 9.94 0.50
CA LEU A 160 0.79 9.33 -0.36
C LEU A 160 1.04 7.88 0.03
N GLY A 161 1.20 7.57 1.32
CA GLY A 161 1.45 6.22 1.79
C GLY A 161 0.28 5.29 1.51
N SER A 162 -0.95 5.75 1.72
CA SER A 162 -2.16 5.01 1.33
C SER A 162 -2.24 4.80 -0.19
N LEU A 163 -1.94 5.83 -0.99
CA LEU A 163 -1.89 5.70 -2.44
C LEU A 163 -0.82 4.70 -2.89
N THR A 164 0.36 4.67 -2.27
CA THR A 164 1.41 3.70 -2.58
C THR A 164 0.93 2.26 -2.33
N ILE A 165 0.18 2.01 -1.26
CA ILE A 165 -0.43 0.68 -1.00
C ILE A 165 -1.50 0.35 -2.06
N ILE A 166 -2.34 1.32 -2.44
CA ILE A 166 -3.34 1.15 -3.50
C ILE A 166 -2.67 0.81 -4.84
N VAL A 167 -1.56 1.49 -5.19
CA VAL A 167 -0.77 1.20 -6.39
C VAL A 167 -0.30 -0.25 -6.39
N ALA A 168 0.17 -0.77 -5.26
CA ALA A 168 0.58 -2.17 -5.15
C ALA A 168 -0.59 -3.12 -5.46
N HIS A 169 -1.77 -2.88 -4.86
CA HIS A 169 -2.96 -3.68 -5.10
C HIS A 169 -3.46 -3.60 -6.54
N HIS A 170 -3.43 -2.42 -7.14
CA HIS A 170 -3.86 -2.25 -8.53
C HIS A 170 -2.89 -2.91 -9.52
N MET A 171 -1.58 -2.76 -9.33
CA MET A 171 -0.58 -3.23 -10.30
C MET A 171 -0.51 -4.75 -10.42
N TYR A 172 -0.77 -5.52 -9.36
CA TYR A 172 -0.74 -6.98 -9.47
C TYR A 172 -2.01 -7.54 -10.12
N SER A 173 -3.18 -6.94 -9.84
CA SER A 173 -4.47 -7.40 -10.38
C SER A 173 -4.79 -6.81 -11.74
N MET A 174 -4.11 -5.72 -12.13
CA MET A 174 -4.22 -5.08 -13.44
C MET A 174 -2.81 -4.76 -13.96
N PRO A 175 -2.00 -5.78 -14.33
CA PRO A 175 -0.61 -5.59 -14.75
C PRO A 175 -0.49 -4.55 -15.88
N PRO A 176 0.06 -3.34 -15.63
CA PRO A 176 -0.04 -2.25 -16.60
C PRO A 176 1.01 -2.34 -17.72
N TYR A 177 2.02 -3.20 -17.56
CA TYR A 177 3.15 -3.30 -18.49
C TYR A 177 3.15 -4.62 -19.25
N PRO A 178 3.57 -4.62 -20.54
CA PRO A 178 3.73 -5.85 -21.32
C PRO A 178 4.65 -6.85 -20.63
N TYR A 179 4.26 -8.13 -20.65
CA TYR A 179 4.99 -9.29 -20.10
C TYR A 179 5.26 -9.26 -18.59
N LEU A 180 4.80 -8.23 -17.87
CA LEU A 180 4.98 -8.14 -16.42
C LEU A 180 4.22 -9.24 -15.66
N ALA A 181 3.02 -9.61 -16.12
CA ALA A 181 2.15 -10.56 -15.42
C ALA A 181 2.77 -11.96 -15.26
N ILE A 182 3.60 -12.38 -16.23
CA ILE A 182 4.28 -13.68 -16.23
C ILE A 182 5.68 -13.63 -15.61
N ASP A 183 6.16 -12.44 -15.26
CA ASP A 183 7.35 -12.23 -14.44
C ASP A 183 6.96 -12.14 -12.96
N TYR A 184 6.73 -13.32 -12.38
CA TYR A 184 6.30 -13.48 -10.99
C TYR A 184 7.27 -12.83 -9.99
N GLY A 185 8.57 -12.81 -10.29
CA GLY A 185 9.59 -12.20 -9.43
C GLY A 185 9.43 -10.69 -9.36
N THR A 186 9.22 -10.04 -10.50
CA THR A 186 8.98 -8.59 -10.57
C THR A 186 7.65 -8.23 -9.93
N GLN A 187 6.57 -9.00 -10.17
CA GLN A 187 5.27 -8.78 -9.52
C GLN A 187 5.35 -8.86 -7.99
N LEU A 188 5.97 -9.92 -7.45
CA LEU A 188 6.17 -10.08 -6.01
C LEU A 188 7.01 -8.95 -5.42
N SER A 189 8.07 -8.54 -6.12
CA SER A 189 8.96 -7.48 -5.68
C SER A 189 8.27 -6.12 -5.67
N LEU A 190 7.55 -5.75 -6.74
CA LEU A 190 6.83 -4.48 -6.83
C LEU A 190 5.72 -4.37 -5.79
N PHE A 191 4.94 -5.44 -5.59
CA PHE A 191 3.90 -5.47 -4.57
C PHE A 191 4.51 -5.25 -3.17
N THR A 192 5.50 -6.07 -2.81
CA THR A 192 6.16 -6.02 -1.49
C THR A 192 6.82 -4.65 -1.26
N HIS A 193 7.50 -4.11 -2.28
CA HIS A 193 8.19 -2.82 -2.21
C HIS A 193 7.23 -1.68 -1.90
N HIS A 194 6.12 -1.56 -2.65
CA HIS A 194 5.15 -0.49 -2.47
C HIS A 194 4.39 -0.62 -1.15
N LEU A 195 4.12 -1.85 -0.68
CA LEU A 195 3.54 -2.09 0.65
C LEU A 195 4.44 -1.56 1.77
N TRP A 196 5.73 -1.86 1.72
CA TRP A 196 6.69 -1.35 2.72
C TRP A 196 6.81 0.17 2.68
N ILE A 197 7.01 0.77 1.50
CA ILE A 197 7.08 2.23 1.37
C ILE A 197 5.82 2.90 1.92
N GLY A 198 4.65 2.40 1.54
CA GLY A 198 3.37 2.92 2.00
C GLY A 198 3.22 2.85 3.52
N GLY A 199 3.57 1.72 4.13
CA GLY A 199 3.57 1.54 5.58
C GLY A 199 4.48 2.54 6.32
N PHE A 200 5.72 2.71 5.86
CA PHE A 200 6.66 3.69 6.45
C PHE A 200 6.15 5.13 6.33
N ILE A 201 5.62 5.49 5.17
CA ILE A 201 5.08 6.83 4.92
C ILE A 201 3.86 7.09 5.82
N ILE A 202 2.95 6.13 6.00
CA ILE A 202 1.79 6.26 6.91
C ILE A 202 2.23 6.44 8.36
N VAL A 203 3.22 5.69 8.85
CA VAL A 203 3.76 5.88 10.21
C VAL A 203 4.37 7.28 10.36
N GLY A 204 5.09 7.76 9.34
CA GLY A 204 5.61 9.12 9.27
C GLY A 204 4.52 10.20 9.33
N ALA A 205 3.36 9.95 8.73
CA ALA A 205 2.21 10.86 8.80
C ALA A 205 1.77 11.10 10.26
N ALA A 206 1.61 10.03 11.02
CA ALA A 206 1.25 10.12 12.44
C ALA A 206 2.35 10.79 13.28
N ALA A 207 3.62 10.53 12.98
CA ALA A 207 4.74 11.21 13.62
C ALA A 207 4.64 12.73 13.44
N HIS A 208 4.42 13.20 12.21
CA HIS A 208 4.29 14.62 11.92
C HIS A 208 2.99 15.24 12.46
N ALA A 209 1.89 14.48 12.54
CA ALA A 209 0.68 14.94 13.20
C ALA A 209 0.90 15.18 14.70
N ALA A 210 1.67 14.31 15.37
CA ALA A 210 2.04 14.51 16.76
C ALA A 210 3.03 15.68 16.94
N ILE A 211 4.00 15.84 16.04
CA ILE A 211 4.93 17.00 16.07
C ILE A 211 4.14 18.30 15.91
N PHE A 212 3.19 18.35 14.97
CA PHE A 212 2.27 19.49 14.81
C PHE A 212 1.54 19.79 16.13
N LEU A 213 0.94 18.78 16.76
CA LEU A 213 0.22 19.00 18.03
C LEU A 213 1.13 19.47 19.17
N VAL A 214 2.40 19.06 19.21
CA VAL A 214 3.33 19.52 20.25
C VAL A 214 3.79 20.95 19.99
N ARG A 215 4.19 21.29 18.76
CA ARG A 215 4.90 22.53 18.44
C ARG A 215 4.02 23.65 17.94
N ASP A 216 3.11 23.35 17.03
CA ASP A 216 2.45 24.35 16.18
C ASP A 216 0.96 24.52 16.52
N TYR A 217 0.36 23.57 17.24
CA TYR A 217 -1.04 23.65 17.66
C TYR A 217 -1.27 24.75 18.70
N ASP A 218 -2.21 25.63 18.39
CA ASP A 218 -2.75 26.63 19.28
C ASP A 218 -4.24 26.38 19.55
N SER A 219 -4.60 26.35 20.84
CA SER A 219 -5.98 26.15 21.27
C SER A 219 -6.89 27.34 20.98
N THR A 220 -6.35 28.56 20.81
CA THR A 220 -7.18 29.74 20.56
C THR A 220 -7.74 29.75 19.14
N THR A 221 -6.91 29.41 18.16
CA THR A 221 -7.28 29.31 16.74
C THR A 221 -8.22 28.13 16.43
N SER A 222 -8.17 27.07 17.23
CA SER A 222 -8.98 25.85 17.04
C SER A 222 -10.21 25.75 17.98
N TYR A 223 -10.56 26.82 18.69
CA TYR A 223 -11.61 26.74 19.71
C TYR A 223 -12.95 26.22 19.17
N ASN A 224 -13.45 25.14 19.76
CA ASN A 224 -14.70 24.45 19.38
C ASN A 224 -14.80 24.04 17.88
N SER A 225 -13.66 23.95 17.18
CA SER A 225 -13.57 23.35 15.85
C SER A 225 -13.61 21.82 15.93
N LEU A 226 -13.60 21.15 14.77
CA LEU A 226 -13.48 19.69 14.69
C LEU A 226 -12.26 19.15 15.45
N LEU A 227 -11.10 19.79 15.32
CA LEU A 227 -9.86 19.32 15.94
C LEU A 227 -9.95 19.38 17.48
N ASP A 228 -10.40 20.52 18.02
CA ASP A 228 -10.59 20.68 19.47
C ASP A 228 -11.64 19.69 20.02
N ARG A 229 -12.73 19.49 19.29
CA ARG A 229 -13.77 18.52 19.69
C ARG A 229 -13.19 17.12 19.77
N VAL A 230 -12.44 16.66 18.77
CA VAL A 230 -11.76 15.35 18.78
C VAL A 230 -10.86 15.20 20.01
N LEU A 231 -10.07 16.22 20.34
CA LEU A 231 -9.21 16.21 21.53
C LEU A 231 -10.00 16.09 22.84
N ARG A 232 -11.20 16.70 22.92
CA ARG A 232 -12.05 16.66 24.12
C ARG A 232 -12.66 15.29 24.43
N HIS A 233 -12.86 14.43 23.42
CA HIS A 233 -13.38 13.07 23.61
C HIS A 233 -12.39 11.98 23.21
N ARG A 234 -11.09 12.30 23.21
CA ARG A 234 -9.99 11.37 22.88
C ARG A 234 -9.99 10.08 23.69
N ASP A 235 -10.40 10.13 24.96
CA ASP A 235 -10.50 8.95 25.82
C ASP A 235 -11.54 7.96 25.27
N ALA A 236 -12.68 8.46 24.78
CA ALA A 236 -13.72 7.63 24.17
C ALA A 236 -13.23 7.02 22.85
N ILE A 237 -12.57 7.79 21.99
CA ILE A 237 -12.02 7.28 20.73
C ILE A 237 -11.04 6.11 21.00
N ILE A 238 -10.08 6.33 21.92
CA ILE A 238 -9.07 5.32 22.22
C ILE A 238 -9.65 4.11 22.95
N SER A 239 -10.63 4.27 23.85
CA SER A 239 -11.25 3.13 24.53
C SER A 239 -12.06 2.24 23.58
N HIS A 240 -12.81 2.83 22.65
CA HIS A 240 -13.56 2.05 21.64
C HIS A 240 -12.60 1.35 20.68
N LEU A 241 -11.55 2.05 20.22
CA LEU A 241 -10.56 1.43 19.34
C LEU A 241 -9.77 0.32 20.03
N ASN A 242 -9.48 0.47 21.33
CA ASN A 242 -8.89 -0.59 22.15
C ASN A 242 -9.81 -1.82 22.20
N TRP A 243 -11.11 -1.64 22.47
CA TRP A 243 -12.09 -2.73 22.46
C TRP A 243 -12.16 -3.42 21.09
N ILE A 244 -12.19 -2.67 19.99
CA ILE A 244 -12.18 -3.22 18.63
C ILE A 244 -10.93 -4.06 18.39
N CYS A 245 -9.75 -3.58 18.81
CA CYS A 245 -8.50 -4.34 18.65
C CYS A 245 -8.54 -5.66 19.41
N ILE A 246 -9.06 -5.67 20.65
CA ILE A 246 -9.21 -6.90 21.45
C ILE A 246 -10.21 -7.85 20.77
N PHE A 247 -11.36 -7.33 20.35
CA PHE A 247 -12.38 -8.08 19.63
C PHE A 247 -11.81 -8.74 18.38
N LEU A 248 -11.16 -7.95 17.52
CA LEU A 248 -10.54 -8.44 16.29
C LEU A 248 -9.46 -9.48 16.59
N GLY A 249 -8.60 -9.28 17.60
CA GLY A 249 -7.59 -10.25 17.99
C GLY A 249 -8.18 -11.62 18.37
N PHE A 250 -9.20 -11.64 19.22
CA PHE A 250 -9.87 -12.88 19.61
C PHE A 250 -10.63 -13.55 18.45
N HIS A 251 -11.31 -12.78 17.61
CA HIS A 251 -12.17 -13.31 16.54
C HIS A 251 -11.46 -13.43 15.17
N SER A 252 -10.13 -13.27 15.14
CA SER A 252 -9.30 -13.58 13.97
C SER A 252 -8.20 -14.56 14.36
N PHE A 253 -7.19 -14.11 15.11
CA PHE A 253 -6.07 -14.95 15.53
C PHE A 253 -6.50 -16.08 16.46
N GLY A 254 -7.52 -15.87 17.31
CA GLY A 254 -8.10 -16.94 18.11
C GLY A 254 -8.68 -18.09 17.28
N LEU A 255 -9.19 -17.82 16.07
CA LEU A 255 -9.71 -18.85 15.16
C LEU A 255 -8.58 -19.73 14.60
N TYR A 256 -7.39 -19.16 14.38
CA TYR A 256 -6.21 -19.92 13.99
C TYR A 256 -5.77 -20.89 15.10
N ILE A 257 -5.70 -20.42 16.35
CA ILE A 257 -5.36 -21.27 17.50
C ILE A 257 -6.41 -22.38 17.69
N HIS A 258 -7.70 -22.05 17.54
CA HIS A 258 -8.78 -23.04 17.54
C HIS A 258 -8.54 -24.11 16.49
N ASN A 259 -8.25 -23.71 15.24
CA ASN A 259 -7.99 -24.63 14.14
C ASN A 259 -6.76 -25.51 14.36
N ASP A 260 -5.65 -24.94 14.86
CA ASP A 260 -4.46 -25.74 15.24
C ASP A 260 -4.82 -26.79 16.29
N THR A 261 -5.59 -26.40 17.31
CA THR A 261 -6.01 -27.30 18.40
C THR A 261 -6.95 -28.40 17.88
N MET A 262 -7.97 -28.06 17.09
CA MET A 262 -8.90 -29.06 16.54
C MET A 262 -8.19 -30.02 15.57
N SER A 263 -7.29 -29.51 14.74
CA SER A 263 -6.47 -30.33 13.86
C SER A 263 -5.58 -31.31 14.65
N ALA A 264 -4.89 -30.81 15.69
CA ALA A 264 -4.03 -31.63 16.55
C ALA A 264 -4.80 -32.70 17.35
N LEU A 265 -6.05 -32.41 17.73
CA LEU A 265 -6.95 -33.37 18.39
C LEU A 265 -7.58 -34.38 17.41
N GLY A 266 -7.24 -34.33 16.13
CA GLY A 266 -7.81 -35.23 15.10
C GLY A 266 -9.28 -34.93 14.81
N ARG A 267 -9.71 -33.68 14.96
CA ARG A 267 -11.10 -33.21 14.77
C ARG A 267 -11.22 -32.23 13.61
N PRO A 268 -10.90 -32.61 12.35
CA PRO A 268 -10.97 -31.70 11.22
C PRO A 268 -12.39 -31.19 10.91
N GLN A 269 -13.42 -31.95 11.28
CA GLN A 269 -14.83 -31.54 11.13
C GLN A 269 -15.24 -30.35 12.02
N ASP A 270 -14.44 -30.04 13.04
CA ASP A 270 -14.71 -28.94 13.98
C ASP A 270 -13.85 -27.69 13.69
N MET A 271 -13.11 -27.71 12.57
CA MET A 271 -12.30 -26.58 12.12
C MET A 271 -13.13 -25.57 11.34
N PHE A 272 -12.71 -24.31 11.40
CA PHE A 272 -13.13 -23.27 10.46
C PHE A 272 -12.38 -23.45 9.15
N SER A 273 -13.05 -24.03 8.16
CA SER A 273 -12.50 -24.31 6.82
C SER A 273 -13.62 -24.43 5.78
N ASP A 274 -13.26 -24.46 4.50
CA ASP A 274 -14.24 -24.63 3.42
C ASP A 274 -14.93 -26.00 3.42
N THR A 275 -14.36 -27.01 4.08
CA THR A 275 -14.87 -28.39 4.12
C THR A 275 -15.60 -28.74 5.42
N ALA A 276 -15.57 -27.86 6.41
CA ALA A 276 -16.19 -28.06 7.71
C ALA A 276 -17.06 -26.84 8.09
N ILE A 277 -16.66 -26.05 9.10
CA ILE A 277 -17.41 -24.86 9.52
C ILE A 277 -16.98 -23.68 8.65
N GLN A 278 -17.79 -23.33 7.66
CA GLN A 278 -17.43 -22.30 6.69
C GLN A 278 -17.63 -20.88 7.23
N LEU A 279 -16.66 -20.00 6.99
CA LEU A 279 -16.78 -18.56 7.20
C LEU A 279 -16.52 -17.84 5.87
N GLN A 280 -17.53 -17.84 5.00
CA GLN A 280 -17.40 -17.30 3.65
C GLN A 280 -17.38 -15.76 3.64
N PRO A 281 -16.48 -15.12 2.86
CA PRO A 281 -16.44 -13.67 2.69
C PRO A 281 -17.51 -13.21 1.68
N ILE A 282 -18.79 -13.40 2.02
CA ILE A 282 -19.94 -13.21 1.12
C ILE A 282 -20.00 -11.80 0.51
N PHE A 283 -19.58 -10.76 1.25
CA PHE A 283 -19.57 -9.40 0.74
C PHE A 283 -18.51 -9.21 -0.34
N ALA A 284 -17.32 -9.81 -0.17
CA ALA A 284 -16.28 -9.73 -1.18
C ALA A 284 -16.67 -10.53 -2.43
N GLN A 285 -17.25 -11.71 -2.27
CA GLN A 285 -17.79 -12.51 -3.38
C GLN A 285 -18.92 -11.77 -4.13
N TRP A 286 -19.79 -11.06 -3.40
CA TRP A 286 -20.82 -10.22 -4.01
C TRP A 286 -20.24 -9.06 -4.83
N ILE A 287 -19.19 -8.40 -4.33
CA ILE A 287 -18.45 -7.37 -5.08
C ILE A 287 -17.77 -7.98 -6.33
N GLN A 288 -17.15 -9.16 -6.20
CA GLN A 288 -16.60 -9.89 -7.36
C GLN A 288 -17.67 -10.09 -8.43
N ASN A 289 -18.84 -10.62 -8.05
CA ASN A 289 -19.95 -10.84 -8.98
C ASN A 289 -20.46 -9.54 -9.62
N THR A 290 -20.51 -8.45 -8.85
CA THR A 290 -20.91 -7.13 -9.38
C THR A 290 -19.94 -6.65 -10.46
N HIS A 291 -18.63 -6.83 -10.26
CA HIS A 291 -17.63 -6.45 -11.25
C HIS A 291 -17.59 -7.39 -12.46
N VAL A 292 -17.82 -8.69 -12.26
CA VAL A 292 -17.89 -9.69 -13.35
C VAL A 292 -19.06 -9.39 -14.28
N THR A 293 -20.21 -9.03 -13.70
CA THR A 293 -21.44 -8.76 -14.45
C THR A 293 -21.56 -7.31 -14.93
N ALA A 294 -20.57 -6.46 -14.65
CA ALA A 294 -20.61 -5.06 -15.04
C ALA A 294 -20.66 -4.85 -16.57
N PRO A 295 -19.82 -5.52 -17.39
CA PRO A 295 -19.89 -5.40 -18.84
C PRO A 295 -21.30 -5.72 -19.37
N ASN A 296 -21.81 -4.90 -20.28
CA ASN A 296 -23.17 -5.00 -20.85
C ASN A 296 -24.34 -4.76 -19.89
N LEU A 297 -24.11 -4.54 -18.58
CA LEU A 297 -25.16 -4.22 -17.62
C LEU A 297 -24.98 -2.83 -17.01
N THR A 298 -24.03 -2.68 -16.08
CA THR A 298 -23.74 -1.41 -15.41
C THR A 298 -22.63 -0.62 -16.10
N ALA A 299 -21.86 -1.27 -16.98
CA ALA A 299 -20.87 -0.67 -17.87
C ALA A 299 -21.12 -1.13 -19.33
N PRO A 300 -22.16 -0.60 -20.02
CA PRO A 300 -22.57 -1.08 -21.35
C PRO A 300 -21.52 -0.90 -22.45
N ALA A 301 -20.62 0.07 -22.31
CA ALA A 301 -19.55 0.34 -23.27
C ALA A 301 -18.26 -0.44 -23.01
N ALA A 302 -18.15 -1.14 -21.88
CA ALA A 302 -16.97 -1.95 -21.55
C ALA A 302 -17.09 -3.34 -22.17
N THR A 303 -16.02 -3.83 -22.81
CA THR A 303 -16.03 -5.18 -23.42
C THR A 303 -15.68 -6.29 -22.42
N ALA A 304 -14.85 -5.99 -21.42
CA ALA A 304 -14.45 -6.91 -20.36
C ALA A 304 -14.50 -6.24 -18.99
N SER A 305 -14.42 -7.03 -17.93
CA SER A 305 -14.39 -6.54 -16.55
C SER A 305 -13.08 -5.78 -16.25
N THR A 306 -13.09 -5.00 -15.17
CA THR A 306 -11.93 -4.19 -14.75
C THR A 306 -10.66 -5.03 -14.51
N SER A 307 -10.83 -6.28 -14.09
CA SER A 307 -9.73 -7.24 -13.91
C SER A 307 -10.25 -8.67 -14.02
N LEU A 308 -9.39 -9.58 -14.50
CA LEU A 308 -9.71 -11.00 -14.56
C LEU A 308 -9.76 -11.65 -13.17
N THR A 309 -9.24 -11.00 -12.12
CA THR A 309 -9.26 -11.56 -10.76
C THR A 309 -10.67 -11.72 -10.21
N TRP A 310 -11.65 -10.96 -10.72
CA TRP A 310 -13.03 -11.02 -10.24
C TRP A 310 -13.77 -12.30 -10.66
N GLY A 311 -13.35 -12.95 -11.76
CA GLY A 311 -14.07 -14.07 -12.36
C GLY A 311 -14.67 -13.76 -13.74
N GLY A 312 -15.26 -14.77 -14.37
CA GLY A 312 -16.08 -14.66 -15.59
C GLY A 312 -15.37 -14.33 -16.90
N GLY A 313 -14.08 -13.98 -16.86
CA GLY A 313 -13.22 -13.89 -18.04
C GLY A 313 -12.42 -15.17 -18.29
N ASP A 314 -12.00 -15.38 -19.53
CA ASP A 314 -11.13 -16.50 -19.91
C ASP A 314 -9.74 -16.35 -19.25
N LEU A 315 -9.12 -17.48 -18.95
CA LEU A 315 -7.74 -17.57 -18.48
C LEU A 315 -6.80 -16.88 -19.49
N VAL A 316 -6.04 -15.89 -19.05
CA VAL A 316 -4.99 -15.28 -19.88
C VAL A 316 -3.66 -15.94 -19.55
N THR A 317 -3.07 -16.55 -20.56
CA THR A 317 -1.72 -17.12 -20.52
C THR A 317 -0.83 -16.44 -21.56
N VAL A 318 0.47 -16.39 -21.27
CA VAL A 318 1.48 -15.95 -22.22
C VAL A 318 2.57 -17.01 -22.25
N GLY A 319 2.70 -17.70 -23.39
CA GLY A 319 3.44 -18.95 -23.47
C GLY A 319 2.84 -20.01 -22.54
N THR A 320 3.68 -20.68 -21.76
CA THR A 320 3.24 -21.73 -20.82
C THR A 320 2.86 -21.19 -19.45
N LYS A 321 2.98 -19.89 -19.19
CA LYS A 321 2.73 -19.28 -17.87
C LYS A 321 1.34 -18.62 -17.80
N VAL A 322 0.73 -18.71 -16.63
CA VAL A 322 -0.51 -18.00 -16.31
C VAL A 322 -0.19 -16.53 -16.04
N ALA A 323 -0.78 -15.61 -16.80
CA ALA A 323 -0.66 -14.18 -16.53
C ALA A 323 -1.59 -13.76 -15.39
N LEU A 324 -2.88 -14.12 -15.48
CA LEU A 324 -3.86 -13.81 -14.45
C LEU A 324 -5.04 -14.81 -14.51
N LEU A 325 -5.56 -15.17 -13.35
CA LEU A 325 -6.68 -16.11 -13.16
C LEU A 325 -7.64 -15.54 -12.11
N PRO A 326 -8.96 -15.87 -12.16
CA PRO A 326 -9.90 -15.53 -11.08
C PRO A 326 -9.38 -15.92 -9.69
N ILE A 327 -9.32 -14.96 -8.77
CA ILE A 327 -8.86 -15.20 -7.40
C ILE A 327 -10.08 -15.54 -6.54
N ARG A 328 -10.29 -16.83 -6.29
CA ARG A 328 -11.40 -17.28 -5.45
C ARG A 328 -11.13 -16.93 -3.99
N LEU A 329 -12.18 -16.48 -3.29
CA LEU A 329 -12.12 -16.11 -1.88
C LEU A 329 -12.94 -17.10 -1.06
N GLY A 330 -12.28 -17.85 -0.18
CA GLY A 330 -12.89 -18.83 0.72
C GLY A 330 -12.71 -18.46 2.20
N THR A 331 -12.88 -19.46 3.07
CA THR A 331 -12.73 -19.31 4.53
C THR A 331 -11.31 -18.88 4.91
N ALA A 332 -10.29 -19.42 4.24
CA ALA A 332 -8.90 -18.99 4.43
C ALA A 332 -8.70 -17.50 4.18
N ASP A 333 -9.26 -16.98 3.08
CA ASP A 333 -9.20 -15.57 2.74
C ASP A 333 -9.96 -14.72 3.78
N PHE A 334 -11.12 -15.18 4.26
CA PHE A 334 -11.85 -14.50 5.33
C PHE A 334 -11.00 -14.33 6.60
N LEU A 335 -10.33 -15.40 7.05
CA LEU A 335 -9.51 -15.38 8.26
C LEU A 335 -8.35 -14.37 8.13
N VAL A 336 -7.59 -14.44 7.04
CA VAL A 336 -6.41 -13.59 6.86
C VAL A 336 -6.77 -12.11 6.66
N HIS A 337 -7.91 -11.80 6.02
CA HIS A 337 -8.38 -10.42 5.91
C HIS A 337 -8.78 -9.83 7.28
N HIS A 338 -9.29 -10.64 8.21
CA HIS A 338 -9.54 -10.18 9.58
C HIS A 338 -8.24 -10.01 10.39
N ILE A 339 -7.18 -10.76 10.08
CA ILE A 339 -5.83 -10.50 10.62
C ILE A 339 -5.27 -9.17 10.08
N HIS A 340 -5.47 -8.87 8.78
CA HIS A 340 -5.10 -7.55 8.24
C HIS A 340 -5.85 -6.43 8.97
N ALA A 341 -7.17 -6.57 9.12
CA ALA A 341 -7.98 -5.61 9.85
C ALA A 341 -7.45 -5.43 11.28
N PHE A 342 -7.23 -6.53 12.02
CA PHE A 342 -6.68 -6.51 13.37
C PHE A 342 -5.36 -5.74 13.45
N THR A 343 -4.37 -6.11 12.64
CA THR A 343 -3.03 -5.53 12.69
C THR A 343 -3.01 -4.06 12.28
N ILE A 344 -3.83 -3.66 11.29
CA ILE A 344 -4.01 -2.25 10.90
C ILE A 344 -4.66 -1.46 12.04
N HIS A 345 -5.73 -1.98 12.67
CA HIS A 345 -6.42 -1.28 13.76
C HIS A 345 -5.51 -1.10 14.98
N VAL A 346 -4.65 -2.07 15.31
CA VAL A 346 -3.67 -1.91 16.40
C VAL A 346 -2.60 -0.87 16.04
N THR A 347 -2.13 -0.86 14.78
CA THR A 347 -1.20 0.17 14.31
C THR A 347 -1.83 1.56 14.44
N VAL A 348 -3.08 1.72 14.00
CA VAL A 348 -3.85 2.98 14.16
C VAL A 348 -4.05 3.32 15.63
N LEU A 349 -4.37 2.37 16.49
CA LEU A 349 -4.53 2.58 17.94
C LEU A 349 -3.29 3.22 18.55
N ILE A 350 -2.12 2.66 18.25
CA ILE A 350 -0.84 3.13 18.79
C ILE A 350 -0.54 4.54 18.28
N LEU A 351 -0.62 4.73 16.97
CA LEU A 351 -0.29 6.01 16.32
C LEU A 351 -1.27 7.12 16.73
N LEU A 352 -2.57 6.86 16.67
CA LEU A 352 -3.61 7.83 17.03
C LEU A 352 -3.55 8.18 18.52
N LYS A 353 -3.29 7.20 19.40
CA LYS A 353 -3.05 7.48 20.83
C LYS A 353 -1.82 8.38 21.01
N GLY A 354 -0.74 8.13 20.28
CA GLY A 354 0.46 8.98 20.27
C GLY A 354 0.16 10.43 19.91
N VAL A 355 -0.66 10.64 18.87
CA VAL A 355 -1.11 11.98 18.42
C VAL A 355 -2.01 12.63 19.47
N LEU A 356 -3.12 12.00 19.85
CA LEU A 356 -4.15 12.60 20.72
C LEU A 356 -3.67 12.89 22.16
N PHE A 357 -2.67 12.14 22.64
CA PHE A 357 -2.09 12.31 23.98
C PHE A 357 -0.68 12.92 23.98
N ALA A 358 -0.28 13.55 22.86
CA ALA A 358 1.02 14.20 22.73
C ALA A 358 1.18 15.41 23.68
N ARG A 359 0.13 16.24 23.79
CA ARG A 359 0.19 17.48 24.60
C ARG A 359 -0.06 17.26 26.09
N SER A 360 -0.91 16.30 26.44
CA SER A 360 -1.29 16.03 27.82
C SER A 360 -1.92 14.64 27.96
N SER A 361 -1.85 14.08 29.16
CA SER A 361 -2.63 12.92 29.57
C SER A 361 -3.08 13.09 31.03
N ARG A 362 -3.91 12.17 31.53
CA ARG A 362 -4.26 12.15 32.96
C ARG A 362 -3.05 11.91 33.87
N LEU A 363 -2.01 11.23 33.36
CA LEU A 363 -0.80 10.91 34.10
C LEU A 363 0.23 12.04 34.10
N ILE A 364 0.39 12.71 32.94
CA ILE A 364 1.35 13.81 32.73
C ILE A 364 0.59 14.97 32.08
N PRO A 365 0.05 15.91 32.89
CA PRO A 365 -0.76 17.02 32.38
C PRO A 365 0.00 17.99 31.48
N ASP A 366 1.28 18.20 31.76
CA ASP A 366 2.18 19.18 31.14
C ASP A 366 3.11 18.57 30.08
N LYS A 367 2.72 17.42 29.50
CA LYS A 367 3.56 16.66 28.55
C LYS A 367 4.06 17.49 27.36
N ALA A 368 3.29 18.47 26.89
CA ALA A 368 3.71 19.38 25.82
C ALA A 368 5.04 20.09 26.13
N ASN A 369 5.31 20.40 27.40
CA ASN A 369 6.54 21.07 27.83
C ASN A 369 7.78 20.16 27.76
N LEU A 370 7.58 18.83 27.85
CA LEU A 370 8.65 17.84 27.66
C LEU A 370 9.01 17.65 26.17
N GLY A 371 8.14 18.12 25.28
CA GLY A 371 8.34 18.08 23.84
C GLY A 371 7.91 16.76 23.19
N PHE A 372 8.29 16.57 21.92
CA PHE A 372 7.85 15.42 21.12
C PHE A 372 8.66 14.14 21.42
N ARG A 373 9.97 14.30 21.64
CA ARG A 373 10.93 13.19 21.80
C ARG A 373 11.67 13.32 23.13
N PHE A 374 11.24 12.52 24.10
CA PHE A 374 11.86 12.38 25.42
C PHE A 374 11.57 10.95 25.93
N PRO A 375 12.46 10.33 26.72
CA PRO A 375 12.34 8.91 27.05
C PRO A 375 11.27 8.60 28.12
N CYS A 376 11.14 9.48 29.12
CA CYS A 376 10.20 9.35 30.24
C CYS A 376 10.11 10.66 31.04
N ASP A 377 9.20 10.72 32.01
CA ASP A 377 9.10 11.73 33.08
C ASP A 377 9.50 11.10 34.45
N GLY A 378 10.63 10.40 34.44
CA GLY A 378 11.19 9.72 35.62
C GLY A 378 10.47 8.43 36.07
N PRO A 379 10.99 7.75 37.11
CA PRO A 379 10.46 6.47 37.60
C PRO A 379 9.23 6.63 38.52
N GLY A 380 8.84 7.87 38.85
CA GLY A 380 7.68 8.14 39.70
C GLY A 380 6.36 7.67 39.08
N ARG A 381 5.27 7.71 39.86
CA ARG A 381 3.91 7.34 39.42
C ARG A 381 3.79 5.90 38.90
N GLY A 382 4.65 4.99 39.35
CA GLY A 382 4.72 3.59 38.91
C GLY A 382 5.56 3.37 37.64
N GLY A 383 6.19 4.41 37.10
CA GLY A 383 7.02 4.37 35.88
C GLY A 383 6.34 5.08 34.71
N THR A 384 7.06 5.99 34.05
CA THR A 384 6.56 6.80 32.93
C THR A 384 7.32 6.56 31.63
N CYS A 385 7.89 5.36 31.46
CA CYS A 385 8.60 4.98 30.25
C CYS A 385 7.68 5.08 29.01
N GLN A 386 8.24 5.53 27.89
CA GLN A 386 7.60 5.48 26.58
C GLN A 386 6.27 6.25 26.46
N VAL A 387 6.14 7.34 27.23
CA VAL A 387 4.94 8.20 27.22
C VAL A 387 4.98 9.27 26.13
N SER A 388 6.12 9.52 25.49
CA SER A 388 6.24 10.53 24.44
C SER A 388 5.56 10.06 23.15
N ALA A 389 5.22 11.02 22.28
CA ALA A 389 4.65 10.65 20.98
C ALA A 389 5.69 10.00 20.06
N TRP A 390 6.97 10.32 20.22
CA TRP A 390 8.06 9.62 19.53
C TRP A 390 8.09 8.13 19.86
N ASP A 391 7.87 7.77 21.13
CA ASP A 391 7.81 6.36 21.54
C ASP A 391 6.59 5.63 20.96
N HIS A 392 5.48 6.33 20.73
CA HIS A 392 4.33 5.75 20.02
C HIS A 392 4.64 5.52 18.54
N VAL A 393 5.45 6.37 17.90
CA VAL A 393 5.96 6.12 16.55
C VAL A 393 6.88 4.89 16.54
N PHE A 394 7.78 4.79 17.53
CA PHE A 394 8.63 3.61 17.72
C PHE A 394 7.82 2.31 17.84
N LEU A 395 6.80 2.27 18.70
CA LEU A 395 5.90 1.11 18.84
C LEU A 395 5.09 0.86 17.57
N GLY A 396 4.65 1.93 16.90
CA GLY A 396 3.90 1.88 15.65
C GLY A 396 4.70 1.25 14.50
N LEU A 397 6.02 1.44 14.45
CA LEU A 397 6.90 0.80 13.46
C LEU A 397 6.89 -0.73 13.58
N PHE A 398 6.89 -1.29 14.78
CA PHE A 398 6.81 -2.75 14.97
C PHE A 398 5.45 -3.31 14.54
N TRP A 399 4.37 -2.60 14.81
CA TRP A 399 3.03 -3.03 14.40
C TRP A 399 2.77 -2.85 12.91
N MET A 400 3.30 -1.79 12.30
CA MET A 400 3.36 -1.65 10.85
C MET A 400 4.16 -2.80 10.23
N TYR A 401 5.35 -3.12 10.79
CA TYR A 401 6.14 -4.26 10.35
C TYR A 401 5.35 -5.57 10.41
N ASN A 402 4.67 -5.82 11.53
CA ASN A 402 3.83 -7.01 11.69
C ASN A 402 2.69 -7.04 10.65
N SER A 403 1.98 -5.93 10.49
CA SER A 403 0.85 -5.80 9.56
C SER A 403 1.27 -6.04 8.10
N ILE A 404 2.30 -5.32 7.64
CA ILE A 404 2.79 -5.44 6.26
C ILE A 404 3.36 -6.84 6.00
N SER A 405 4.10 -7.43 6.95
CA SER A 405 4.65 -8.78 6.80
C SER A 405 3.56 -9.82 6.56
N VAL A 406 2.46 -9.77 7.30
CA VAL A 406 1.34 -10.70 7.09
C VAL A 406 0.68 -10.46 5.72
N VAL A 407 0.50 -9.20 5.30
CA VAL A 407 -0.08 -8.87 3.98
C VAL A 407 0.76 -9.42 2.84
N ILE A 408 2.10 -9.28 2.90
CA ILE A 408 2.98 -9.78 1.84
C ILE A 408 3.13 -11.31 1.86
N PHE A 409 3.04 -11.94 3.04
CA PHE A 409 2.99 -13.41 3.16
C PHE A 409 1.69 -13.96 2.57
N HIS A 410 0.56 -13.32 2.88
CA HIS A 410 -0.73 -13.63 2.26
C HIS A 410 -0.66 -13.52 0.74
N PHE A 411 -0.18 -12.38 0.23
CA PHE A 411 -0.03 -12.18 -1.20
C PHE A 411 0.84 -13.25 -1.84
N SER A 412 2.05 -13.46 -1.31
CA SER A 412 3.00 -14.46 -1.84
C SER A 412 2.40 -15.85 -1.88
N TRP A 413 1.77 -16.31 -0.79
CA TRP A 413 1.22 -17.66 -0.73
C TRP A 413 -0.01 -17.80 -1.61
N LYS A 414 -0.94 -16.84 -1.58
CA LYS A 414 -2.16 -16.86 -2.39
C LYS A 414 -1.83 -16.90 -3.87
N MET A 415 -0.90 -16.06 -4.32
CA MET A 415 -0.51 -16.01 -5.73
C MET A 415 0.17 -17.30 -6.18
N GLN A 416 1.09 -17.87 -5.38
CA GLN A 416 1.75 -19.13 -5.76
C GLN A 416 0.83 -20.36 -5.70
N SER A 417 -0.18 -20.34 -4.83
CA SER A 417 -1.06 -21.48 -4.60
C SER A 417 -2.24 -21.53 -5.56
N ASP A 418 -2.87 -20.39 -5.83
CA ASP A 418 -4.17 -20.33 -6.51
C ASP A 418 -4.15 -19.55 -7.83
N VAL A 419 -3.04 -18.90 -8.19
CA VAL A 419 -2.97 -18.02 -9.39
C VAL A 419 -1.84 -18.41 -10.34
N TRP A 420 -0.60 -18.22 -9.90
CA TRP A 420 0.59 -18.47 -10.69
C TRP A 420 0.84 -19.96 -10.87
N GLY A 421 1.28 -20.31 -12.07
CA GLY A 421 1.50 -21.69 -12.46
C GLY A 421 1.85 -21.81 -13.93
N THR A 422 1.83 -23.05 -14.41
CA THR A 422 1.99 -23.39 -15.82
C THR A 422 0.74 -24.04 -16.37
N ILE A 423 0.41 -23.76 -17.63
CA ILE A 423 -0.67 -24.44 -18.35
C ILE A 423 -0.07 -25.51 -19.27
N ASN A 424 -0.72 -26.68 -19.33
CA ASN A 424 -0.36 -27.74 -20.28
C ASN A 424 -1.20 -27.64 -21.58
N ASP A 425 -0.87 -28.45 -22.58
CA ASP A 425 -1.57 -28.47 -23.89
C ASP A 425 -3.05 -28.85 -23.78
N GLN A 426 -3.48 -29.43 -22.66
CA GLN A 426 -4.87 -29.79 -22.38
C GLN A 426 -5.64 -28.67 -21.66
N GLY A 427 -5.02 -27.51 -21.43
CA GLY A 427 -5.63 -26.37 -20.74
C GLY A 427 -5.69 -26.51 -19.21
N VAL A 428 -5.01 -27.49 -18.62
CA VAL A 428 -4.95 -27.71 -17.17
C VAL A 428 -3.84 -26.87 -16.57
N VAL A 429 -4.20 -26.09 -15.54
CA VAL A 429 -3.24 -25.26 -14.78
C VAL A 429 -2.65 -26.07 -13.63
N THR A 430 -1.32 -26.10 -13.56
CA THR A 430 -0.55 -26.60 -12.42
C THR A 430 0.02 -25.41 -11.67
N HIS A 431 -0.55 -25.10 -10.51
CA HIS A 431 -0.06 -24.02 -9.64
C HIS A 431 1.28 -24.36 -8.98
N ILE A 432 2.07 -23.33 -8.63
CA ILE A 432 3.42 -23.50 -8.07
C ILE A 432 3.39 -24.37 -6.81
N THR A 433 2.41 -24.18 -5.92
CA THR A 433 2.25 -24.96 -4.69
C THR A 433 1.00 -25.86 -4.68
N GLY A 434 0.38 -26.08 -5.85
CA GLY A 434 -0.70 -27.06 -6.02
C GLY A 434 -1.99 -26.79 -5.25
N GLY A 435 -2.39 -25.52 -5.06
CA GLY A 435 -3.68 -25.19 -4.42
C GLY A 435 -3.75 -25.52 -2.92
N ASN A 436 -2.61 -25.55 -2.23
CA ASN A 436 -2.54 -25.86 -0.80
C ASN A 436 -3.07 -24.75 0.13
N PHE A 437 -3.36 -23.54 -0.36
CA PHE A 437 -3.72 -22.39 0.49
C PHE A 437 -5.01 -22.63 1.26
N ALA A 438 -6.07 -23.11 0.62
CA ALA A 438 -7.39 -23.26 1.24
C ALA A 438 -7.41 -24.18 2.47
N GLN A 439 -6.54 -25.20 2.50
CA GLN A 439 -6.50 -26.18 3.60
C GLN A 439 -5.38 -25.89 4.61
N SER A 440 -4.23 -25.38 4.17
CA SER A 440 -3.09 -25.15 5.06
C SER A 440 -3.16 -23.79 5.76
N SER A 441 -3.60 -22.74 5.06
CA SER A 441 -3.52 -21.37 5.57
C SER A 441 -4.57 -21.00 6.62
N VAL A 442 -5.40 -21.96 7.06
CA VAL A 442 -6.37 -21.82 8.16
C VAL A 442 -5.77 -22.17 9.54
N THR A 443 -4.49 -22.58 9.60
CA THR A 443 -3.76 -22.95 10.83
C THR A 443 -2.40 -22.26 10.87
N ILE A 444 -1.89 -21.89 12.05
CA ILE A 444 -0.53 -21.34 12.20
C ILE A 444 0.51 -22.39 11.80
N ASN A 445 0.26 -23.67 12.12
CA ASN A 445 1.14 -24.75 11.69
C ASN A 445 1.26 -24.84 10.17
N GLY A 446 0.19 -24.60 9.42
CA GLY A 446 0.24 -24.56 7.95
C GLY A 446 1.07 -23.40 7.41
N TRP A 447 0.94 -22.19 7.99
CA TRP A 447 1.82 -21.05 7.65
C TRP A 447 3.30 -21.37 7.94
N LEU A 448 3.60 -22.08 9.02
CA LEU A 448 4.96 -22.48 9.34
C LEU A 448 5.48 -23.57 8.39
N ARG A 449 4.72 -24.64 8.17
CA ARG A 449 5.17 -25.84 7.44
C ARG A 449 5.13 -25.66 5.93
N ASP A 450 3.98 -25.26 5.39
CA ASP A 450 3.70 -25.32 3.95
C ASP A 450 4.05 -24.02 3.22
N PHE A 451 4.23 -22.94 3.99
CA PHE A 451 4.70 -21.66 3.47
C PHE A 451 6.15 -21.39 3.91
N LEU A 452 6.40 -21.07 5.19
CA LEU A 452 7.73 -20.63 5.64
C LEU A 452 8.81 -21.71 5.46
N TRP A 453 8.58 -22.93 5.95
CA TRP A 453 9.56 -24.01 5.88
C TRP A 453 9.75 -24.50 4.45
N ALA A 454 8.66 -24.81 3.74
CA ALA A 454 8.74 -25.33 2.37
C ALA A 454 9.39 -24.32 1.39
N GLN A 455 8.99 -23.05 1.43
CA GLN A 455 9.50 -22.02 0.51
C GLN A 455 10.83 -21.41 0.95
N ALA A 456 11.31 -21.68 2.18
CA ALA A 456 12.68 -21.32 2.57
C ALA A 456 13.73 -22.26 1.95
N SER A 457 13.33 -23.40 1.38
CA SER A 457 14.26 -24.38 0.80
C SER A 457 15.18 -23.77 -0.26
N GLN A 458 14.66 -22.89 -1.12
CA GLN A 458 15.44 -22.23 -2.18
C GLN A 458 16.53 -21.32 -1.60
N VAL A 459 16.22 -20.53 -0.57
CA VAL A 459 17.19 -19.58 -0.01
C VAL A 459 18.32 -20.28 0.73
N ILE A 460 18.02 -21.37 1.48
CA ILE A 460 19.03 -22.11 2.23
C ILE A 460 19.87 -23.06 1.35
N GLN A 461 19.35 -23.48 0.20
CA GLN A 461 20.08 -24.30 -0.79
C GLN A 461 20.73 -23.48 -1.91
N SER A 462 20.70 -22.15 -1.81
CA SER A 462 21.22 -21.25 -2.86
C SER A 462 22.75 -21.21 -2.97
N TYR A 463 23.48 -21.74 -1.98
CA TYR A 463 24.95 -21.71 -1.94
C TYR A 463 25.54 -22.51 -3.11
N GLY A 464 26.57 -21.97 -3.76
CA GLY A 464 27.14 -22.56 -4.97
C GLY A 464 26.35 -22.27 -6.26
N SER A 465 25.30 -21.44 -6.19
CA SER A 465 24.57 -20.93 -7.35
C SER A 465 24.70 -19.40 -7.48
N ALA A 466 24.18 -18.85 -8.60
CA ALA A 466 24.05 -17.41 -8.80
C ALA A 466 23.15 -16.72 -7.76
N LEU A 467 22.32 -17.48 -7.03
CA LEU A 467 21.43 -16.97 -5.98
C LEU A 467 22.07 -16.97 -4.58
N SER A 468 23.33 -17.41 -4.43
CA SER A 468 24.01 -17.52 -3.12
C SER A 468 24.06 -16.22 -2.32
N ALA A 469 24.06 -15.07 -2.99
CA ALA A 469 23.98 -13.76 -2.33
C ALA A 469 22.67 -13.59 -1.52
N TYR A 470 21.55 -14.16 -1.98
CA TYR A 470 20.29 -14.15 -1.22
C TYR A 470 20.41 -14.97 0.07
N GLY A 471 21.07 -16.13 0.02
CA GLY A 471 21.34 -16.93 1.22
C GLY A 471 22.23 -16.20 2.24
N LEU A 472 23.27 -15.50 1.76
CA LEU A 472 24.14 -14.68 2.62
C LEU A 472 23.37 -13.52 3.26
N LEU A 473 22.56 -12.79 2.48
CA LEU A 473 21.74 -11.70 3.00
C LEU A 473 20.64 -12.20 3.95
N PHE A 474 20.09 -13.39 3.72
CA PHE A 474 19.12 -14.01 4.62
C PHE A 474 19.72 -14.22 6.02
N LEU A 475 20.91 -14.83 6.12
CA LEU A 475 21.60 -15.01 7.40
C LEU A 475 22.04 -13.68 8.01
N GLY A 476 22.55 -12.75 7.18
CA GLY A 476 22.92 -11.41 7.61
C GLY A 476 21.74 -10.65 8.23
N ALA A 477 20.55 -10.74 7.63
CA ALA A 477 19.33 -10.13 8.15
C ALA A 477 18.91 -10.76 9.49
N HIS A 478 18.99 -12.09 9.64
CA HIS A 478 18.72 -12.76 10.93
C HIS A 478 19.67 -12.27 12.02
N PHE A 479 20.96 -12.12 11.69
CA PHE A 479 21.95 -11.58 12.62
C PHE A 479 21.61 -10.15 13.03
N VAL A 480 21.32 -9.25 12.08
CA VAL A 480 20.96 -7.85 12.38
C VAL A 480 19.67 -7.76 13.19
N TRP A 481 18.67 -8.60 12.89
CA TRP A 481 17.44 -8.68 13.67
C TRP A 481 17.73 -9.09 15.11
N ALA A 482 18.48 -10.17 15.34
CA ALA A 482 18.85 -10.62 16.68
C ALA A 482 19.72 -9.59 17.42
N PHE A 483 20.63 -8.93 16.71
CA PHE A 483 21.48 -7.86 17.25
C PHE A 483 20.64 -6.66 17.72
N SER A 484 19.55 -6.32 17.03
CA SER A 484 18.64 -5.25 17.45
C SER A 484 18.02 -5.50 18.82
N LEU A 485 17.74 -6.77 19.17
CA LEU A 485 17.15 -7.16 20.46
C LEU A 485 18.04 -6.78 21.65
N MET A 486 19.37 -6.74 21.45
CA MET A 486 20.30 -6.27 22.47
C MET A 486 19.96 -4.84 22.92
N PHE A 487 19.60 -3.95 21.99
CA PHE A 487 19.23 -2.57 22.29
C PHE A 487 17.80 -2.45 22.81
N LEU A 488 16.88 -3.29 22.34
CA LEU A 488 15.47 -3.24 22.73
C LEU A 488 15.24 -3.76 24.16
N PHE A 489 16.04 -4.74 24.62
CA PHE A 489 15.84 -5.40 25.90
C PHE A 489 16.78 -4.91 27.01
N SER A 490 17.75 -4.05 26.69
CA SER A 490 18.68 -3.49 27.67
C SER A 490 18.45 -1.99 27.90
N GLY A 491 19.04 -1.47 28.97
CA GLY A 491 19.03 -0.05 29.30
C GLY A 491 20.43 0.54 29.29
N ARG A 492 20.54 1.84 29.00
CA ARG A 492 21.82 2.55 28.88
C ARG A 492 22.71 2.53 30.14
N GLY A 493 22.12 2.36 31.33
CA GLY A 493 22.87 2.34 32.59
C GLY A 493 23.94 1.26 32.63
N TYR A 494 23.55 0.02 32.28
CA TYR A 494 24.46 -1.12 32.17
C TYR A 494 25.64 -0.84 31.22
N TRP A 495 25.32 -0.32 30.02
CA TRP A 495 26.34 -0.01 29.02
C TRP A 495 27.27 1.13 29.45
N GLN A 496 26.74 2.12 30.18
CA GLN A 496 27.54 3.24 30.67
C GLN A 496 28.54 2.80 31.74
N GLU A 497 28.14 1.93 32.68
CA GLU A 497 29.03 1.35 33.69
C GLU A 497 30.12 0.46 33.05
N LEU A 498 29.77 -0.30 32.01
CA LEU A 498 30.73 -1.06 31.22
C LEU A 498 31.75 -0.14 30.53
N ILE A 499 31.28 0.94 29.89
CA ILE A 499 32.15 1.94 29.26
C ILE A 499 33.09 2.56 30.29
N GLU A 500 32.64 2.84 31.51
CA GLU A 500 33.48 3.39 32.58
C GLU A 500 34.64 2.46 32.94
N SER A 501 34.38 1.16 33.03
CA SER A 501 35.42 0.14 33.25
C SER A 501 36.43 0.09 32.09
N ILE A 502 35.96 0.21 30.85
CA ILE A 502 36.82 0.25 29.65
C ILE A 502 37.65 1.53 29.63
N VAL A 503 37.06 2.69 29.94
CA VAL A 503 37.76 3.98 29.99
C VAL A 503 38.81 3.97 31.10
N TRP A 504 38.54 3.34 32.24
CA TRP A 504 39.55 3.14 33.29
C TRP A 504 40.80 2.43 32.74
N ALA A 505 40.62 1.35 31.97
CA ALA A 505 41.74 0.63 31.36
C ALA A 505 42.50 1.49 30.33
N HIS A 506 41.78 2.27 29.51
CA HIS A 506 42.40 3.17 28.53
C HIS A 506 43.19 4.31 29.17
N ASN A 507 42.67 4.88 30.27
CA ASN A 507 43.38 5.91 31.05
C ASN A 507 44.68 5.36 31.64
N LYS A 508 44.67 4.11 32.10
CA LYS A 508 45.87 3.46 32.65
C LYS A 508 47.00 3.37 31.62
N LEU A 509 46.65 3.18 30.35
CA LEU A 509 47.58 3.13 29.22
C LEU A 509 47.77 4.47 28.50
N LYS A 510 47.15 5.56 29.00
CA LYS A 510 47.18 6.91 28.39
C LYS A 510 46.73 6.94 26.92
N VAL A 511 45.79 6.07 26.56
CA VAL A 511 45.18 6.02 25.21
C VAL A 511 43.69 6.37 25.22
N ALA A 512 43.19 6.95 26.33
CA ALA A 512 41.82 7.41 26.40
C ALA A 512 41.60 8.61 25.46
N PRO A 513 40.47 8.66 24.72
CA PRO A 513 40.17 9.77 23.83
C PRO A 513 39.79 11.04 24.61
N ALA A 514 40.02 12.21 24.00
CA ALA A 514 39.63 13.50 24.58
C ALA A 514 38.10 13.72 24.59
N ILE A 515 37.41 13.22 23.56
CA ILE A 515 35.95 13.21 23.51
C ILE A 515 35.46 12.05 24.37
N GLN A 516 34.69 12.36 25.41
CA GLN A 516 34.33 11.37 26.41
C GLN A 516 33.35 10.32 25.84
N PRO A 517 33.67 9.02 25.92
CA PRO A 517 32.76 7.96 25.49
C PRO A 517 31.51 7.92 26.36
N ARG A 518 30.35 7.81 25.71
CA ARG A 518 29.04 7.68 26.34
C ARG A 518 28.24 6.59 25.66
N ALA A 519 27.47 5.84 26.46
CA ALA A 519 26.42 4.99 25.92
C ALA A 519 25.39 5.85 25.17
N LEU A 520 24.69 5.24 24.21
CA LEU A 520 23.60 5.89 23.49
C LEU A 520 22.55 6.46 24.47
N SER A 521 21.91 7.55 24.04
CA SER A 521 20.91 8.29 24.82
C SER A 521 19.69 7.44 25.14
#